data_AF-A0A7C7CFT1-F1
#
_entry.id   AF-A0A7C7CFT1-F1
#
_cell.length_a   1.000
_cell.length_b   1.000
_cell.length_c   1.000
_cell.angle_alpha   90.00
_cell.angle_beta   90.00
_cell.angle_gamma   90.00
#
_symmetry.space_group_name_H-M   'P 1'
#
loop_
_entity.id
_entity.type
_entity.pdbx_description
1 polymer ?
#
loop_
_entity_poly.entity_id
_entity_poly.type
_entity_poly.pdbx_seq_one_letter_code
_entity_poly.pdbx_strand_id
1 'polypeptide(L)'
;MKKIGAGVDSYLIIGKGRTVEESSVIMVEDGKYEGFGYLDKDIQIDNFEQAHDYIKPYKDNRDVQRILRTYLRKTSGKNIIEKSIEE
;
A
#
# COMPACT_ATOMS: atom_id res chain seq x y z
N MET A 1 13.58 5.86 -16.94
CA MET A 1 13.10 4.89 -15.92
C MET A 1 13.03 5.61 -14.59
N LYS A 2 11.82 5.92 -14.08
CA LYS A 2 11.66 6.52 -12.73
C LYS A 2 12.18 5.50 -11.73
N LYS A 3 13.22 5.87 -10.97
CA LYS A 3 13.72 5.08 -9.85
C LYS A 3 12.62 5.06 -8.79
N ILE A 4 11.90 3.95 -8.68
CA ILE A 4 11.12 3.66 -7.47
C ILE A 4 12.16 3.41 -6.37
N GLY A 5 12.48 4.45 -5.60
CA GLY A 5 13.49 4.37 -4.55
C GLY A 5 14.12 5.69 -4.10
N ALA A 6 13.60 6.86 -4.45
CA ALA A 6 14.19 8.13 -4.00
C ALA A 6 13.20 9.32 -3.90
N GLY A 7 11.95 9.11 -3.46
CA GLY A 7 11.07 10.27 -3.24
C GLY A 7 9.57 10.04 -3.13
N VAL A 8 9.09 8.79 -3.06
CA VAL A 8 7.71 8.51 -2.66
C VAL A 8 7.78 7.49 -1.54
N ASP A 9 7.79 7.99 -0.31
CA ASP A 9 7.91 7.16 0.88
C ASP A 9 6.54 6.61 1.34
N SER A 10 5.45 7.16 0.82
CA SER A 10 4.08 6.78 1.18
C SER A 10 3.30 6.25 -0.03
N TYR A 11 2.90 4.98 0.03
CA TYR A 11 2.16 4.28 -1.03
C TYR A 11 1.19 3.23 -0.45
N LEU A 12 0.07 3.02 -1.15
CA LEU A 12 -0.86 1.91 -0.90
C LEU A 12 -0.63 0.82 -1.95
N ILE A 13 -0.69 -0.44 -1.53
CA ILE A 13 -0.74 -1.58 -2.45
C ILE A 13 -2.14 -2.17 -2.38
N ILE A 14 -2.82 -2.23 -3.52
CA ILE A 14 -4.13 -2.85 -3.66
C ILE A 14 -3.99 -4.26 -4.25
N GLY A 15 -4.64 -5.23 -3.62
CA GLY A 15 -4.57 -6.63 -4.00
C GLY A 15 -5.93 -7.32 -3.96
N LYS A 16 -5.94 -8.62 -4.19
CA LYS A 16 -7.15 -9.44 -4.02
C LYS A 16 -7.51 -9.52 -2.53
N GLY A 17 -8.80 -9.39 -2.21
CA GLY A 17 -9.31 -9.57 -0.85
C GLY A 17 -9.45 -11.05 -0.47
N ARG A 18 -10.08 -11.31 0.68
CA ARG A 18 -10.31 -12.67 1.18
C ARG A 18 -11.44 -13.35 0.42
N THR A 19 -12.44 -12.56 0.04
CA THR A 19 -13.57 -12.97 -0.81
C THR A 19 -13.47 -12.31 -2.18
N VAL A 20 -14.34 -12.72 -3.10
CA VAL A 20 -14.43 -12.11 -4.43
C VAL A 20 -15.02 -10.69 -4.42
N GLU A 21 -15.66 -10.30 -3.32
CA GLU A 21 -16.28 -8.98 -3.11
C GLU A 21 -15.31 -8.03 -2.40
N GLU A 22 -14.17 -8.51 -1.92
CA GLU A 22 -13.18 -7.70 -1.21
C GLU A 22 -11.91 -7.43 -2.05
N SER A 23 -11.26 -6.32 -1.73
CA SER A 23 -9.87 -6.01 -2.07
C SER A 23 -9.02 -5.94 -0.81
N SER A 24 -7.75 -6.34 -0.90
CA SER A 24 -6.78 -6.09 0.17
C SER A 24 -6.10 -4.75 -0.04
N VAL A 25 -5.76 -4.09 1.05
CA VAL A 25 -4.95 -2.86 1.05
C VAL A 25 -3.79 -3.03 2.01
N ILE A 26 -2.60 -2.64 1.58
CA ILE A 26 -1.41 -2.51 2.43
C ILE A 26 -0.99 -1.06 2.40
N MET A 27 -0.69 -0.50 3.57
CA MET A 27 -0.27 0.88 3.70
C MET A 27 1.20 0.96 4.11
N VAL A 28 1.93 1.78 3.38
CA VAL A 28 3.29 2.21 3.71
C VAL A 28 3.27 3.72 3.77
N GLU A 29 3.75 4.29 4.88
CA GLU A 29 3.86 5.73 5.09
C GLU A 29 5.26 6.07 5.57
N ASP A 30 5.89 7.09 4.97
CA ASP A 30 7.27 7.51 5.25
C ASP A 30 8.28 6.35 5.25
N GLY A 31 8.07 5.39 4.33
CA GLY A 31 8.90 4.22 4.11
C GLY A 31 8.67 3.10 5.14
N LYS A 32 7.75 3.29 6.09
CA LYS A 32 7.41 2.33 7.13
C LYS A 32 6.12 1.61 6.78
N TYR A 33 6.14 0.30 6.99
CA TYR A 33 4.93 -0.48 6.92
C TYR A 33 4.03 -0.16 8.11
N GLU A 34 2.83 0.34 7.83
CA GLU A 34 1.85 0.73 8.86
C GLU A 34 0.84 -0.39 9.12
N GLY A 35 0.55 -1.21 8.11
CA GLY A 35 -0.36 -2.35 8.29
C GLY A 35 -1.04 -2.80 7.01
N PHE A 36 -2.10 -3.59 7.19
CA PHE A 36 -2.94 -4.07 6.11
C PHE A 36 -4.40 -4.16 6.52
N GLY A 37 -5.27 -4.19 5.52
CA GLY A 37 -6.71 -4.21 5.68
C GLY A 37 -7.41 -4.86 4.51
N TYR A 38 -8.74 -4.91 4.61
CA TYR A 38 -9.62 -5.34 3.54
C TYR A 38 -10.74 -4.33 3.40
N LEU A 39 -11.09 -4.00 2.16
CA LEU A 39 -12.19 -3.13 1.80
C LEU A 39 -13.12 -3.87 0.84
N ASP A 40 -14.39 -3.48 0.85
CA ASP A 40 -15.32 -3.87 -0.20
C ASP A 40 -14.82 -3.31 -1.54
N LYS A 41 -14.99 -4.06 -2.64
CA LYS A 41 -14.59 -3.63 -3.99
C LYS A 41 -15.34 -2.40 -4.48
N ASP A 42 -16.52 -2.13 -3.95
CA ASP A 42 -17.29 -0.95 -4.29
C ASP A 42 -16.72 0.33 -3.64
N ILE A 43 -15.84 0.18 -2.63
CA ILE A 43 -15.15 1.30 -2.00
C ILE A 43 -13.97 1.73 -2.89
N GLN A 44 -14.04 2.95 -3.41
CA GLN A 44 -12.89 3.61 -4.03
C GLN A 44 -12.11 4.36 -2.97
N ILE A 45 -10.81 4.08 -2.86
CA ILE A 45 -9.90 4.83 -2.00
C ILE A 45 -9.28 5.94 -2.85
N ASP A 46 -9.72 7.17 -2.61
CA ASP A 46 -9.26 8.35 -3.35
C ASP A 46 -8.08 9.05 -2.67
N ASN A 47 -7.86 8.81 -1.37
CA ASN A 47 -6.78 9.40 -0.58
C ASN A 47 -6.29 8.49 0.56
N PHE A 48 -5.17 8.86 1.15
CA PHE A 48 -4.52 8.10 2.22
C PHE A 48 -5.29 8.12 3.53
N GLU A 49 -5.94 9.24 3.87
CA GLU A 49 -6.70 9.33 5.12
C GLU A 49 -7.83 8.31 5.16
N GLN A 50 -8.57 8.14 4.05
CA GLN A 50 -9.63 7.13 3.97
C GLN A 50 -9.09 5.72 4.11
N ALA A 51 -7.93 5.43 3.52
CA ALA A 51 -7.32 4.11 3.62
C ALA A 51 -6.99 3.74 5.07
N HIS A 52 -6.49 4.71 5.85
CA HIS A 52 -6.06 4.52 7.22
C HIS A 52 -7.15 3.87 8.11
N ASP A 53 -8.42 4.24 7.93
CA ASP A 53 -9.55 3.69 8.71
C ASP A 53 -9.78 2.19 8.47
N TYR A 54 -9.34 1.66 7.33
CA TYR A 54 -9.44 0.23 7.00
C TYR A 54 -8.17 -0.55 7.35
N ILE A 55 -7.10 0.14 7.75
CA ILE A 55 -5.81 -0.49 8.06
C ILE A 55 -5.80 -0.96 9.50
N LYS A 56 -5.60 -2.26 9.68
CA LYS A 56 -5.21 -2.80 10.97
C LYS A 56 -3.71 -2.55 11.15
N PRO A 57 -3.28 -1.85 12.23
CA PRO A 57 -1.89 -1.49 12.40
C PRO A 57 -1.03 -2.70 12.77
N TYR A 58 0.18 -2.76 12.19
CA TYR A 58 1.18 -3.79 12.49
C TYR A 58 2.58 -3.20 12.49
N LYS A 59 3.45 -3.75 13.34
CA LYS A 59 4.81 -3.25 13.48
C LYS A 59 5.66 -3.53 12.24
N ASP A 60 6.28 -2.48 11.71
CA ASP A 60 7.31 -2.60 10.67
C ASP A 60 8.52 -3.42 11.14
N ASN A 61 9.07 -4.21 10.23
CA ASN A 61 10.27 -4.99 10.47
C ASN A 61 11.01 -5.32 9.16
N ARG A 62 12.25 -5.79 9.31
CA ARG A 62 13.14 -6.08 8.18
C ARG A 62 12.59 -7.12 7.21
N ASP A 63 11.86 -8.11 7.69
CA ASP A 63 11.30 -9.16 6.85
C ASP A 63 10.14 -8.64 6.01
N VAL A 64 9.23 -7.86 6.62
CA VAL A 64 8.14 -7.17 5.90
C VAL A 64 8.71 -6.24 4.83
N GLN A 65 9.71 -5.43 5.17
CA GLN A 65 10.41 -4.55 4.22
C GLN A 65 11.02 -5.34 3.05
N ARG A 66 11.59 -6.53 3.31
CA ARG A 66 12.13 -7.40 2.26
C ARG A 66 11.03 -7.96 1.36
N ILE A 67 9.89 -8.33 1.93
CA ILE A 67 8.71 -8.81 1.19
C ILE A 67 8.18 -7.70 0.29
N LEU A 68 7.96 -6.49 0.83
CA LEU A 68 7.50 -5.32 0.09
C LEU A 68 8.42 -4.99 -1.09
N ARG A 69 9.72 -4.87 -0.86
CA ARG A 69 10.71 -4.59 -1.93
C ARG A 69 10.70 -5.65 -3.03
N THR A 70 10.55 -6.92 -2.64
CA THR A 70 10.48 -8.04 -3.59
C THR A 70 9.21 -7.97 -4.42
N TYR A 71 8.08 -7.66 -3.79
CA TYR A 71 6.79 -7.49 -4.45
C TYR A 71 6.85 -6.36 -5.48
N LEU A 72 7.28 -5.16 -5.06
CA LEU A 72 7.38 -3.96 -5.91
C LEU A 72 8.24 -4.20 -7.15
N ARG A 73 9.36 -4.92 -7.01
CA ARG A 73 10.23 -5.30 -8.13
C ARG A 73 9.58 -6.27 -9.12
N LYS A 74 8.76 -7.20 -8.62
CA LYS A 74 8.08 -8.21 -9.46
C LYS A 74 6.88 -7.64 -10.20
N THR A 75 6.13 -6.74 -9.56
CA THR A 75 4.90 -6.18 -10.15
C THR A 75 5.15 -4.94 -10.98
N SER A 76 6.38 -4.41 -10.99
CA SER A 76 6.75 -3.15 -11.65
C SER A 76 5.84 -1.99 -11.24
N GLY A 77 5.35 -2.01 -9.99
CA GLY A 77 4.46 -0.98 -9.46
C GLY A 77 2.98 -1.10 -9.86
N LYS A 78 2.56 -2.22 -10.44
CA LYS A 78 1.13 -2.46 -10.71
C LYS A 78 0.33 -2.53 -9.40
N ASN A 79 -0.84 -1.87 -9.39
CA ASN A 79 -1.75 -1.74 -8.25
C ASN A 79 -1.21 -0.93 -7.07
N ILE A 80 -0.41 0.10 -7.36
CA ILE A 80 0.09 1.04 -6.35
C ILE A 80 -0.61 2.38 -6.50
N ILE A 81 -1.05 2.93 -5.39
CA ILE A 81 -1.53 4.31 -5.28
C ILE A 81 -0.48 5.07 -4.49
N GLU A 82 0.14 6.06 -5.09
CA GLU A 82 1.16 6.91 -4.44
C GLU A 82 0.46 8.09 -3.75
N LYS A 83 0.94 8.49 -2.56
CA LYS A 83 0.44 9.71 -1.90
C LYS A 83 0.85 10.90 -2.77
N SER A 84 -0.12 11.62 -3.32
CA SER A 84 0.15 12.90 -3.98
C SER A 84 0.76 13.84 -2.95
N ILE A 85 1.92 14.41 -3.25
CA ILE A 85 2.45 15.54 -2.50
C ILE A 85 1.56 16.71 -2.90
N GLU A 86 0.60 17.09 -2.05
CA GLU A 86 0.00 18.41 -2.16
C GLU A 86 1.08 19.41 -1.76
N GLU A 87 1.47 20.28 -2.70
CA GLU A 87 2.40 21.42 -2.48
C GLU A 87 1.75 22.50 -1.62
#